data_AF-A0A4W5KRW4-F1
#
_entry.id   AF-A0A4W5KRW4-F1
#
_cell.length_a   1.000
_cell.length_b   1.000
_cell.length_c   1.000
_cell.angle_alpha   90.00
_cell.angle_beta   90.00
_cell.angle_gamma   90.00
#
_symmetry.space_group_name_H-M   'P 1'
#
loop_
_entity.id
_entity.type
_entity.pdbx_description
1 polymer ?
#
loop_
_entity_poly.entity_id
_entity_poly.type
_entity_poly.pdbx_seq_one_letter_code
_entity_poly.pdbx_strand_id
1 'polypeptide(L)' 'MHQVSSTMKSFTLSWPQPEQPNGIILDYELRYYEKDHTELNSTMVRSQTNTARVEGLRPGIMYMVQVRARTVAGFGKYS' A
#
# COMPACT_ATOMS: atom_id res chain seq x y z
N MET A 1 -9.51 1.00 3.05
CA MET A 1 -8.18 0.95 3.69
C MET A 1 -8.31 1.52 5.09
N HIS A 2 -7.65 0.90 6.07
CA HIS A 2 -7.71 1.30 7.48
C HIS A 2 -6.29 1.51 8.01
N GLN A 3 -6.07 2.63 8.70
CA GLN A 3 -4.83 2.85 9.44
C GLN A 3 -4.93 2.14 10.79
N VAL A 4 -4.08 1.14 10.99
CA VAL A 4 -4.01 0.34 12.23
C VAL A 4 -3.19 1.07 13.29
N SER A 5 -2.05 1.65 12.90
CA SER A 5 -1.24 2.48 13.79
C SER A 5 -0.45 3.53 13.00
N SER A 6 -0.05 4.60 13.69
CA SER A 6 0.76 5.66 13.11
C SER A 6 1.71 6.24 14.15
N THR A 7 2.93 6.51 13.72
CA THR A 7 3.98 7.22 14.46
C THR A 7 4.53 8.33 13.57
N MET A 8 5.43 9.16 14.10
CA MET A 8 6.10 10.21 13.33
C MET A 8 6.92 9.69 12.14
N LYS A 9 7.29 8.40 12.10
CA LYS A 9 8.18 7.83 11.07
C LYS A 9 7.64 6.55 10.43
N SER A 10 6.43 6.14 10.77
CA SER A 10 5.86 4.90 10.26
C SER A 10 4.35 4.88 10.36
N PHE A 11 3.67 4.19 9.46
CA PHE A 11 2.29 3.77 9.65
C PHE A 11 2.15 2.28 9.39
N THR A 12 1.15 1.66 10.02
CA THR A 12 0.69 0.32 9.70
C THR A 12 -0.71 0.44 9.10
N LEU A 13 -0.90 -0.11 7.91
CA LEU A 13 -2.17 -0.13 7.19
C LEU A 13 -2.69 -1.55 7.07
N SER A 14 -4.00 -1.69 7.09
CA SER A 14 -4.70 -2.89 6.65
C SER A 14 -5.74 -2.54 5.57
N TRP A 15 -6.03 -3.48 4.70
CA TRP A 15 -7.00 -3.30 3.61
C TRP A 15 -7.78 -4.58 3.34
N PRO A 16 -9.05 -4.48 2.92
CA PRO A 16 -9.81 -5.66 2.53
C PRO A 16 -9.21 -6.30 1.27
N GLN A 17 -9.50 -7.58 1.08
CA GLN A 17 -9.24 -8.25 -0.19
C GLN A 17 -10.11 -7.61 -1.31
N PRO A 18 -9.61 -7.49 -2.56
CA PRO A 18 -10.44 -7.06 -3.68
C PRO A 18 -11.68 -7.96 -3.83
N GLU A 19 -12.84 -7.36 -4.12
CA GLU A 19 -14.10 -8.11 -4.32
C GLU A 19 -14.01 -9.09 -5.50
N GLN A 20 -13.25 -8.72 -6.53
CA GLN A 20 -12.99 -9.53 -7.72
C GLN A 20 -11.48 -9.75 -7.87
N PRO A 21 -10.90 -10.72 -7.16
CA PRO A 21 -9.46 -10.99 -7.23
C PRO A 21 -9.04 -11.60 -8.58
N ASN A 22 -9.98 -12.14 -9.35
CA ASN A 22 -9.75 -12.75 -10.68
C ASN A 22 -8.61 -13.80 -10.68
N GLY A 23 -8.46 -14.52 -9.56
CA GLY A 23 -7.42 -15.52 -9.33
C GLY A 23 -7.01 -15.62 -7.86
N ILE A 24 -6.05 -16.51 -7.56
CA ILE A 24 -5.44 -16.62 -6.23
C ILE A 24 -4.47 -15.46 -6.04
N ILE A 25 -4.65 -14.70 -4.95
CA ILE A 25 -3.73 -13.62 -4.58
C ILE A 25 -2.44 -14.22 -4.04
N LEU A 26 -1.33 -13.80 -4.61
CA LEU A 26 0.02 -14.20 -4.21
C LEU A 26 0.59 -13.25 -3.16
N ASP A 27 0.46 -11.95 -3.40
CA ASP A 27 0.83 -10.89 -2.48
C ASP A 27 0.15 -9.55 -2.86
N TYR A 28 0.47 -8.52 -2.11
CA TYR A 28 0.04 -7.15 -2.32
C TYR A 28 1.25 -6.25 -2.55
N GLU A 29 1.04 -5.21 -3.33
CA GLU A 29 1.99 -4.13 -3.52
C GLU A 29 1.35 -2.81 -3.13
N LEU A 30 2.00 -2.12 -2.21
CA LEU A 30 1.65 -0.78 -1.78
C LEU A 30 2.53 0.19 -2.54
N ARG A 31 1.90 1.24 -3.05
CA ARG A 31 2.56 2.41 -3.61
C ARG A 31 2.27 3.59 -2.69
N TYR A 32 3.30 4.27 -2.23
CA TYR A 32 3.13 5.47 -1.40
C TYR A 32 4.03 6.62 -1.85
N TYR A 33 3.54 7.84 -1.69
CA TYR A 33 4.24 9.07 -2.02
C TYR A 33 3.69 10.21 -1.15
N GLU A 34 4.45 11.30 -1.04
CA GLU A 34 3.99 12.47 -0.31
C GLU A 34 2.85 13.14 -1.07
N LYS A 35 1.82 13.58 -0.36
CA LYS A 35 0.60 14.13 -0.97
C LYS A 35 0.87 15.32 -1.90
N ASP A 36 1.90 16.10 -1.60
CA ASP A 36 2.29 17.28 -2.38
C ASP A 36 3.29 16.96 -3.50
N HIS A 37 3.65 15.69 -3.68
CA HIS A 37 4.55 15.20 -4.71
C HIS A 37 3.80 14.35 -5.77
N THR A 38 4.42 14.21 -6.94
CA THR A 38 3.88 13.39 -8.03
C THR A 38 4.02 11.90 -7.77
N GLU A 39 3.10 11.08 -8.29
CA GLU A 39 3.17 9.60 -8.24
C GLU A 39 4.49 9.02 -8.79
N LEU A 40 5.17 9.76 -9.67
CA LEU A 40 6.48 9.39 -10.22
C LEU A 40 7.57 9.22 -9.14
N ASN A 41 7.43 9.88 -8.00
CA ASN A 41 8.35 9.77 -6.86
C ASN A 41 7.87 8.76 -5.81
N SER A 42 7.01 7.81 -6.23
CA SER A 42 6.47 6.81 -5.31
C SER A 42 7.48 5.74 -4.95
N THR A 43 7.34 5.24 -3.73
CA THR A 43 8.04 4.07 -3.23
C THR A 43 7.08 2.88 -3.19
N MET A 44 7.60 1.69 -3.47
CA MET A 44 6.82 0.45 -3.48
C MET A 44 7.25 -0.46 -2.32
N VAL A 45 6.26 -1.07 -1.66
CA VAL A 45 6.46 -2.07 -0.60
C VAL A 45 5.59 -3.29 -0.91
N ARG A 46 6.15 -4.50 -0.74
CA ARG A 46 5.39 -5.75 -0.88
C ARG A 46 4.97 -6.30 0.46
N SER A 47 3.77 -6.88 0.52
CA SER A 47 3.29 -7.63 1.68
C SER A 47 2.57 -8.89 1.25
N GLN A 48 2.89 -10.02 1.89
CA GLN A 48 2.21 -11.30 1.67
C GLN A 48 0.81 -11.34 2.30
N THR A 49 0.46 -10.33 3.10
CA THR A 49 -0.83 -10.25 3.81
C THR A 49 -1.53 -8.92 3.53
N ASN A 50 -2.78 -8.84 3.95
CA ASN A 50 -3.62 -7.64 3.89
C ASN A 50 -3.21 -6.53 4.88
N THR A 51 -2.01 -6.61 5.45
CA THR A 51 -1.45 -5.62 6.37
C THR A 51 0.00 -5.34 6.00
N ALA A 52 0.44 -4.09 6.10
CA ALA A 52 1.83 -3.72 5.91
C ALA A 52 2.21 -2.54 6.81
N ARG A 53 3.45 -2.57 7.28
CA ARG A 53 4.09 -1.45 7.96
C ARG A 53 5.03 -0.74 7.00
N VAL A 54 4.81 0.56 6.82
CA VAL A 54 5.71 1.43 6.06
C VAL A 54 6.53 2.24 7.07
N GLU A 55 7.85 2.24 6.89
CA GLU A 55 8.80 2.90 7.76
C GLU A 55 9.61 3.95 7.00
N GLY A 56 10.39 4.76 7.73
CA GLY A 56 11.25 5.79 7.13
C GLY A 56 10.49 7.02 6.64
N LEU A 57 9.27 7.25 7.14
CA LEU A 57 8.47 8.41 6.79
C LEU A 57 9.05 9.70 7.38
N ARG A 58 8.84 10.81 6.69
CA ARG A 58 9.17 12.14 7.20
C ARG A 58 8.09 12.61 8.18
N PRO A 59 8.47 13.05 9.40
CA PRO A 59 7.53 13.61 10.36
C PRO A 59 6.77 14.82 9.80
N GLY A 60 5.48 14.92 10.09
CA GLY A 60 4.64 16.05 9.68
C GLY A 60 4.21 16.04 8.21
N ILE A 61 4.55 14.99 7.44
CA ILE A 61 4.16 14.86 6.04
C ILE A 61 2.94 13.95 5.88
N MET A 62 1.99 14.38 5.06
CA MET A 62 0.88 13.53 4.62
C MET A 62 1.32 12.67 3.44
N TYR A 63 1.04 11.37 3.51
CA TYR A 63 1.32 10.42 2.45
C TYR A 63 0.02 9.93 1.80
N MET A 64 0.03 9.83 0.48
CA MET A 64 -0.95 9.06 -0.28
C MET A 64 -0.47 7.62 -0.40
N VAL A 65 -1.38 6.66 -0.20
CA VAL A 65 -1.07 5.24 -0.27
C VAL A 65 -2.15 4.55 -1.10
N GLN A 66 -1.70 3.70 -2.01
CA GLN A 66 -2.56 2.87 -2.84
C GLN A 66 -2.07 1.43 -2.78
N VAL A 67 -2.99 0.49 -2.89
CA VAL A 67 -2.67 -0.94 -2.85
C VAL A 67 -3.25 -1.66 -4.05
N ARG A 68 -2.53 -2.66 -4.56
CA ARG A 68 -3.02 -3.59 -5.57
C ARG A 68 -2.67 -5.02 -5.19
N ALA A 69 -3.54 -5.95 -5.57
CA ALA A 69 -3.27 -7.38 -5.46
C ALA A 69 -2.48 -7.87 -6.67
N ARG A 70 -1.65 -8.90 -6.48
CA ARG A 70 -0.99 -9.65 -7.55
C ARG A 70 -1.48 -11.08 -7.57
N THR A 71 -1.83 -11.56 -8.74
CA THR A 71 -2.15 -12.96 -9.02
C THR A 71 -1.18 -13.51 -10.06
N VAL A 72 -1.34 -14.76 -10.46
CA VAL A 72 -0.60 -15.36 -11.59
C VAL A 72 -0.89 -14.66 -12.92
N ALA A 73 -2.05 -13.99 -13.06
CA ALA A 73 -2.40 -13.20 -14.23
C ALA A 73 -1.75 -11.81 -14.23
N GLY A 74 -1.01 -11.45 -13.16
CA GLY A 74 -0.34 -10.17 -13.00
C GLY A 74 -0.98 -9.30 -11.92
N PHE A 75 -0.81 -7.99 -12.05
CA PHE A 75 -1.31 -7.02 -11.08
C PHE A 75 -2.72 -6.56 -11.39
N GLY A 76 -3.55 -6.47 -10.35
CA GLY A 76 -4.81 -5.76 -10.40
C GLY A 76 -4.64 -4.24 -10.45
N LYS A 77 -5.77 -3.53 -10.50
CA LYS A 77 -5.80 -2.06 -10.39
C LYS A 77 -5.43 -1.63 -8.97
N TYR A 78 -4.86 -0.44 -8.86
CA TYR A 78 -4.72 0.23 -7.57
C TYR A 78 -6.09 0.65 -7.03
N SER A 79 -6.22 0.62 -5.70
CA SER A 79 -7.35 1.18 -4.94
C SER A 79 -7.42 2.70 -5.01
#